data_AF-A0A3N4JJB1-F1
#
_entry.id   AF-A0A3N4JJB1-F1
#
_cell.length_a   1.000
_cell.length_b   1.000
_cell.length_c   1.000
_cell.angle_alpha   90.00
_cell.angle_beta   90.00
_cell.angle_gamma   90.00
#
_symmetry.space_group_name_H-M   'P 1'
#
loop_
_entity.id
_entity.type
_entity.pdbx_description
1 polymer ?
#
loop_
_entity_poly.entity_id
_entity_poly.type
_entity_poly.pdbx_seq_one_letter_code
_entity_poly.pdbx_strand_id
1 'polypeptide(L)'
;MPFRKPPPPPSPHPQYRPPHPPQAQIPRPQTPADLPEKYRPAYRRVRTVVVMLPIAIVTSYVLYQRVVLGEERKVLVRKNGEGKE
;
A
#
# COMPACT_ATOMS: atom_id res chain seq x y z
N MET A 1 43.77 -55.31 -13.39
CA MET A 1 44.08 -53.90 -13.03
C MET A 1 43.05 -53.43 -12.01
N PRO A 2 43.40 -53.15 -10.74
CA PRO A 2 42.41 -52.60 -9.79
C PRO A 2 42.34 -51.07 -9.87
N PHE A 3 41.12 -50.55 -10.00
CA PHE A 3 40.79 -49.12 -10.00
C PHE A 3 41.01 -48.50 -8.61
N ARG A 4 41.79 -47.41 -8.53
CA ARG A 4 41.94 -46.60 -7.31
C ARG A 4 40.73 -45.68 -7.19
N LYS A 5 40.06 -45.69 -6.03
CA LYS A 5 38.96 -44.77 -5.72
C LYS A 5 39.52 -43.33 -5.61
N PRO A 6 38.81 -42.31 -6.12
CA PRO A 6 39.27 -40.92 -6.05
C PRO A 6 39.30 -40.42 -4.59
N PRO A 7 40.22 -39.49 -4.24
CA PRO A 7 40.31 -38.95 -2.89
C PRO A 7 39.05 -38.13 -2.54
N PRO A 8 38.65 -38.10 -1.26
CA PRO A 8 37.48 -37.34 -0.81
C PRO A 8 37.69 -35.83 -0.97
N PRO A 9 36.61 -35.05 -1.18
CA PRO A 9 36.69 -33.60 -1.28
C PRO A 9 37.19 -32.97 0.05
N PRO A 10 37.87 -31.81 0.00
CA PRO A 10 38.30 -31.11 1.20
C PRO A 10 37.09 -30.73 2.05
N SER A 11 37.19 -30.99 3.36
CA SER A 11 36.15 -30.68 4.34
C SER A 11 35.77 -29.19 4.27
N PRO A 12 34.47 -28.83 4.35
CA PRO A 12 34.07 -27.43 4.41
C PRO A 12 34.67 -26.80 5.66
N HIS A 13 35.55 -25.81 5.48
CA HIS A 13 36.10 -25.04 6.58
C HIS A 13 34.95 -24.41 7.39
N PRO A 14 35.04 -24.35 8.74
CA PRO A 14 34.09 -23.60 9.55
C PRO A 14 34.10 -22.14 9.10
N GLN A 15 33.06 -21.73 8.39
CA GLN A 15 32.82 -20.32 8.08
C GLN A 15 32.56 -19.63 9.41
N TYR A 16 33.52 -18.83 9.89
CA TYR A 16 33.33 -18.00 11.07
C TYR A 16 32.23 -16.99 10.76
N ARG A 17 30.98 -17.31 11.13
CA ARG A 17 29.86 -16.37 11.05
C ARG A 17 30.03 -15.38 12.19
N PRO A 18 30.33 -14.10 11.94
CA PRO A 18 30.44 -13.13 13.02
C PRO A 18 29.12 -13.10 13.79
N PRO A 19 29.16 -13.04 15.13
CA PRO A 19 27.95 -12.90 15.94
C PRO A 19 27.26 -11.62 15.49
N HIS A 20 26.05 -11.77 14.95
CA HIS A 20 25.21 -10.64 14.59
C HIS A 20 24.88 -9.94 15.90
N PRO A 21 25.04 -8.61 16.01
CA PRO A 21 24.60 -7.90 17.21
C PRO A 21 23.12 -8.22 17.43
N PRO A 22 22.65 -8.37 18.68
CA PRO A 22 21.24 -8.49 18.95
C PRO A 22 20.58 -7.26 18.34
N GLN A 23 19.87 -7.47 17.23
CA GLN A 23 19.06 -6.41 16.65
C GLN A 23 18.09 -6.04 17.76
N ALA A 24 18.19 -4.82 18.29
CA ALA A 24 17.17 -4.29 19.16
C ALA A 24 15.87 -4.38 18.35
N GLN A 25 15.05 -5.40 18.64
CA GLN A 25 13.78 -5.62 17.99
C GLN A 25 12.87 -4.53 18.52
N ILE A 26 12.99 -3.33 17.97
CA ILE A 26 12.01 -2.28 18.18
C ILE A 26 10.72 -2.87 17.59
N PRO A 27 9.68 -3.16 18.40
CA PRO A 27 8.45 -3.71 17.88
C PRO A 27 7.87 -2.69 16.92
N ARG A 28 7.93 -2.98 15.62
CA ARG A 28 7.27 -2.15 14.60
C ARG A 28 5.82 -2.63 14.55
N PRO A 29 4.84 -1.83 15.01
CA PRO A 29 3.45 -2.24 14.93
C PRO A 29 3.09 -2.41 13.46
N GLN A 30 2.81 -3.65 13.05
CA GLN A 30 2.46 -3.96 11.66
C GLN A 30 0.97 -3.73 11.42
N THR A 31 0.16 -3.77 12.47
CA THR A 31 -1.28 -3.58 12.39
C THR A 31 -1.77 -2.46 13.32
N PRO A 32 -2.90 -1.82 13.02
CA PRO A 32 -3.53 -0.84 13.92
C PRO A 32 -3.91 -1.41 15.29
N ALA A 33 -4.03 -2.74 15.39
CA ALA A 33 -4.29 -3.45 16.64
C ALA A 33 -3.06 -3.43 17.56
N ASP A 34 -1.84 -3.43 16.98
CA ASP A 34 -0.55 -3.36 17.68
C ASP A 34 -0.21 -1.96 18.20
N LEU A 35 -0.98 -0.93 17.84
CA LEU A 35 -0.72 0.42 18.34
C LEU A 35 -1.15 0.56 19.80
N PRO A 36 -0.32 1.19 20.66
CA PRO A 36 -0.73 1.54 22.03
C PRO A 36 -2.03 2.34 22.02
N GLU A 37 -2.91 2.10 23.00
CA GLU A 37 -4.28 2.63 22.99
C GLU A 37 -4.37 4.15 22.83
N LYS A 38 -3.37 4.87 23.38
CA LYS A 38 -3.21 6.32 23.25
C LYS A 38 -3.21 6.81 21.80
N TYR A 39 -2.76 6.01 20.83
CA TYR A 39 -2.62 6.39 19.42
C TYR A 39 -3.78 5.94 18.53
N ARG A 40 -4.65 5.06 19.00
CA ARG A 40 -5.88 4.64 18.28
C ARG A 40 -6.78 5.81 17.82
N PRO A 41 -7.04 6.85 18.63
CA PRO A 41 -7.86 7.98 18.17
C PRO A 41 -7.17 8.79 17.08
N ALA A 42 -5.85 8.99 17.17
CA ALA A 42 -5.08 9.69 16.14
C ALA A 42 -5.10 8.91 14.82
N TYR A 43 -4.92 7.59 14.88
CA TYR A 43 -4.99 6.71 13.70
C TYR A 43 -6.32 6.85 12.96
N ARG A 44 -7.45 6.82 13.68
CA ARG A 44 -8.79 6.97 13.07
C ARG A 44 -8.95 8.32 12.38
N ARG A 45 -8.50 9.41 13.02
CA ARG A 45 -8.57 10.76 12.44
C ARG A 45 -7.75 10.88 11.18
N VAL A 46 -6.48 10.44 11.22
CA VAL A 46 -5.59 10.47 10.05
C VAL A 46 -6.18 9.65 8.91
N ARG A 47 -6.65 8.43 9.19
CA ARG A 47 -7.31 7.58 8.20
C ARG A 47 -8.51 8.28 7.58
N THR A 48 -9.37 8.90 8.38
CA THR A 48 -10.52 9.65 7.88
C THR A 48 -10.08 10.81 7.00
N VAL A 49 -9.10 11.61 7.41
CA VAL A 49 -8.60 12.74 6.62
C VAL A 49 -8.04 12.27 5.28
N VAL A 50 -7.24 11.20 5.27
CA VAL A 50 -6.67 10.63 4.03
C VAL A 50 -7.75 10.20 3.04
N VAL A 51 -8.87 9.65 3.52
CA VAL A 51 -10.00 9.23 2.67
C VAL A 51 -10.88 10.42 2.27
N MET A 52 -11.13 11.36 3.17
CA MET A 52 -12.05 12.47 2.94
C MET A 52 -11.44 13.59 2.10
N LEU A 53 -10.13 13.81 2.20
CA LEU A 53 -9.42 14.87 1.48
C LEU A 53 -9.68 14.86 -0.03
N PRO A 54 -9.48 13.74 -0.78
CA PRO A 54 -9.73 13.74 -2.22
C PRO A 54 -11.21 13.95 -2.57
N ILE A 55 -12.13 13.39 -1.77
CA ILE A 55 -13.58 13.55 -1.98
C ILE A 55 -13.96 15.02 -1.83
N ALA A 56 -13.53 15.67 -0.74
CA ALA A 56 -13.78 17.07 -0.45
C ALA A 56 -13.22 18.00 -1.54
N ILE A 57 -12.01 17.74 -2.04
CA ILE A 57 -11.40 18.53 -3.12
C ILE A 57 -12.24 18.46 -4.39
N VAL A 58 -12.56 17.25 -4.86
CA VAL A 58 -13.32 17.07 -6.12
C VAL A 58 -14.72 17.62 -5.99
N THR A 59 -15.40 17.35 -4.88
CA THR A 59 -16.75 17.89 -4.65
C THR A 59 -16.74 19.41 -4.54
N SER A 60 -15.79 20.00 -3.82
CA SER A 60 -15.62 21.46 -3.74
C SER A 60 -15.42 22.08 -5.12
N TYR A 61 -14.59 21.47 -5.97
CA TYR A 61 -14.36 21.94 -7.33
C TYR A 61 -15.61 21.89 -8.20
N VAL A 62 -16.35 20.77 -8.19
CA VAL A 62 -17.59 20.63 -8.98
C VAL A 62 -18.65 21.61 -8.49
N LEU A 63 -18.75 21.83 -7.18
CA LEU A 63 -19.66 22.81 -6.62
C LEU A 63 -19.27 24.23 -7.05
N TYR A 64 -17.97 24.54 -7.09
CA TYR A 64 -17.48 25.81 -7.60
C TYR A 64 -17.86 26.02 -9.07
N GLN A 65 -17.69 25.01 -9.92
CA GLN A 65 -18.11 25.10 -11.33
C GLN A 65 -19.61 25.36 -11.49
N ARG A 66 -20.44 24.74 -10.66
CA ARG A 66 -21.90 24.90 -10.76
C ARG A 66 -22.40 26.20 -10.13
N VAL A 67 -21.92 26.53 -8.94
CA VAL A 67 -22.42 27.67 -8.15
C VAL A 67 -21.81 28.98 -8.62
N VAL A 68 -20.52 28.99 -8.99
CA VAL A 68 -19.81 30.22 -9.34
C VAL A 68 -19.72 30.41 -10.85
N LEU A 69 -19.36 29.38 -11.61
CA LEU A 69 -19.23 29.49 -13.08
C LEU A 69 -20.58 29.32 -13.81
N GLY A 70 -21.62 28.79 -13.16
CA GLY A 70 -22.95 28.67 -13.75
C GLY A 70 -23.03 27.67 -14.91
N GLU A 71 -22.08 26.72 -15.04
CA GLU A 71 -22.15 25.72 -16.10
C GLU A 71 -23.40 24.85 -15.96
N GLU A 72 -24.24 24.82 -17.00
CA GLU A 72 -25.45 23.99 -17.03
C GLU A 72 -25.09 22.50 -16.94
N ARG A 73 -25.95 21.72 -16.27
CA ARG A 73 -25.75 20.28 -16.09
C ARG A 73 -25.63 19.62 -17.47
N LYS A 74 -24.43 19.14 -17.82
CA LYS A 74 -24.22 18.31 -19.02
C LYS A 74 -25.21 17.15 -19.02
N VAL A 75 -26.21 17.24 -19.89
CA VAL A 75 -27.19 16.18 -20.12
C VAL A 75 -26.49 15.14 -20.98
N LEU A 76 -26.43 13.91 -20.49
CA LEU A 76 -25.98 12.78 -21.30
C LEU A 76 -26.94 12.65 -22.49
N VAL A 77 -26.44 12.85 -23.70
CA VAL A 77 -27.16 12.49 -24.93
C VAL A 77 -27.46 11.00 -24.84
N ARG A 78 -28.73 10.65 -24.57
CA ARG A 78 -29.18 9.27 -24.67
C ARG A 78 -29.05 8.90 -26.14
N LYS A 79 -28.10 8.00 -26.46
CA LYS A 79 -28.01 7.38 -27.78
C LYS A 79 -29.24 6.50 -27.93
N ASN A 80 -30.32 7.08 -28.46
CA ASN A 80 -31.47 6.30 -28.92
C ASN A 80 -30.92 5.32 -29.96
N GLY A 81 -31.02 4.03 -29.66
CA GLY A 81 -30.64 2.96 -30.55
C GLY A 81 -31.62 2.89 -31.72
N GLU A 82 -31.44 3.77 -32.70
CA GLU A 82 -31.96 3.58 -34.05
C GLU A 82 -31.13 2.50 -34.76
N GLY A 83 -31.33 1.24 -34.32
CA GLY A 83 -31.13 0.08 -35.16
C GLY A 83 -32.38 -0.09 -35.99
N LYS A 84 -32.29 0.32 -37.26
CA LYS A 84 -33.35 0.20 -38.26
C LYS A 84 -33.81 -1.25 -38.43
N GLU A 85 -35.10 -1.34 -38.73
CA GLU A 85 -35.88 -2.44 -39.31
C GLU A 85 -35.11 -3.33 -40.29
#